data_AF-A0AA35LWH6-F1
#
_entry.id   AF-A0AA35LWH6-F1
#
_cell.length_a   1.000
_cell.length_b   1.000
_cell.length_c   1.000
_cell.angle_alpha   90.00
_cell.angle_beta   90.00
_cell.angle_gamma   90.00
#
_symmetry.space_group_name_H-M   'P 1'
#
loop_
_entity.id
_entity.type
_entity.pdbx_description
1 polymer ?
#
loop_
_entity_poly.entity_id
_entity_poly.type
_entity_poly.pdbx_seq_one_letter_code
_entity_poly.pdbx_strand_id
1 'polypeptide(L)'
;MIFTTAYIVLGTLLRAQALLNSNLNYQSSSRRQEYAILGIDIPLVERRAWRRNSEENAPDELNFTHSIASGDPWPESIILCTRIAPTGESDKSNVTVEGDVPLYNHVTKPYIDVDPHPICLEWSVFKTNNGTVATKSLEPFTECFDQFVVCNSENMSRLGKTETASREDDHLDKISLAVFPCSNYPKGYFNAYGNAVRRHNRDYVVHLGDYIYENADPTGERADKPPHAPFSLHDYRTRHNQYKTDPDLQLLSKD
;
A
#
# COMPACT_ATOMS: atom_id res chain seq x y z
N MET A 1 -56.67 -32.01 -37.72
CA MET A 1 -55.77 -30.84 -37.57
C MET A 1 -55.90 -30.35 -36.14
N ILE A 2 -54.97 -30.71 -35.27
CA ILE A 2 -54.95 -30.27 -33.86
C ILE A 2 -53.58 -29.61 -33.68
N PHE A 3 -53.58 -28.29 -33.47
CA PHE A 3 -52.36 -27.52 -33.24
C PHE A 3 -52.00 -27.58 -31.76
N THR A 4 -50.83 -28.15 -31.48
CA THR A 4 -50.13 -28.13 -30.20
C THR A 4 -49.59 -26.72 -29.94
N THR A 5 -49.90 -26.14 -28.78
CA THR A 5 -49.24 -24.92 -28.27
C THR A 5 -48.37 -25.31 -27.08
N ALA A 6 -47.06 -25.12 -27.22
CA ALA A 6 -46.08 -25.30 -26.15
C ALA A 6 -45.83 -23.93 -25.49
N TYR A 7 -46.08 -23.83 -24.18
CA TYR A 7 -45.72 -22.65 -23.38
C TYR A 7 -44.24 -22.74 -22.97
N ILE A 8 -43.44 -21.78 -23.42
CA ILE A 8 -42.07 -21.56 -22.94
C ILE A 8 -42.16 -20.66 -21.70
N VAL A 9 -41.83 -21.20 -20.52
CA VAL A 9 -41.68 -20.42 -19.29
C VAL A 9 -40.30 -19.76 -19.31
N LEU A 10 -40.25 -18.46 -19.59
CA LEU A 10 -39.04 -17.66 -19.49
C LEU A 10 -38.84 -17.26 -18.02
N GLY A 11 -37.94 -17.95 -17.32
CA GLY A 11 -37.55 -17.60 -15.96
C GLY A 11 -36.76 -16.29 -15.94
N THR A 12 -37.35 -15.24 -15.39
CA THR A 12 -36.66 -13.97 -15.14
C THR A 12 -35.74 -14.12 -13.93
N LEU A 13 -34.43 -14.11 -14.16
CA LEU A 13 -33.43 -13.90 -13.11
C LEU A 13 -33.57 -12.45 -12.61
N LEU A 14 -34.27 -12.27 -11.49
CA LEU A 14 -34.24 -11.05 -10.69
C LEU A 14 -32.81 -10.89 -10.13
N ARG A 15 -31.94 -10.20 -10.88
CA ARG A 15 -30.72 -9.62 -10.29
C ARG A 15 -31.16 -8.48 -9.38
N ALA A 16 -30.95 -8.62 -8.07
CA ALA A 16 -31.03 -7.52 -7.15
C ALA A 16 -30.02 -6.45 -7.58
N GLN A 17 -30.50 -5.35 -8.16
CA GLN A 17 -29.71 -4.15 -8.35
C GLN A 17 -29.60 -3.47 -6.99
N ALA A 18 -28.41 -3.51 -6.40
CA ALA A 18 -28.09 -2.61 -5.29
C ALA A 18 -28.08 -1.18 -5.84
N LEU A 19 -29.13 -0.42 -5.56
CA LEU A 19 -29.26 0.98 -5.92
C LEU A 19 -28.32 1.82 -5.03
N LEU A 20 -27.55 2.72 -5.66
CA LEU A 20 -26.54 3.61 -5.08
C LEU A 20 -27.06 4.58 -4.00
N ASN A 21 -28.36 4.60 -3.71
CA ASN A 21 -29.02 5.66 -2.93
C ASN A 21 -29.34 5.30 -1.48
N SER A 22 -28.88 4.16 -0.96
CA SER A 22 -29.24 3.69 0.40
C SER A 22 -28.06 3.42 1.33
N ASN A 23 -26.89 4.01 1.09
CA ASN A 23 -25.79 3.94 2.06
C ASN A 23 -25.83 5.14 3.03
N LEU A 24 -26.13 4.83 4.30
CA LEU A 24 -26.38 5.79 5.39
C LEU A 24 -25.12 6.29 6.10
N ASN A 25 -23.92 5.83 5.75
CA ASN A 25 -22.73 6.07 6.57
C ASN A 25 -21.88 7.30 6.20
N TYR A 26 -22.24 8.10 5.20
CA TYR A 26 -21.58 9.41 4.98
C TYR A 26 -22.56 10.44 4.40
N GLN A 27 -23.36 11.07 5.26
CA GLN A 27 -23.92 12.40 4.95
C GLN A 27 -22.85 13.46 5.24
N SER A 28 -22.04 13.81 4.23
CA SER A 28 -21.31 15.07 4.23
C SER A 28 -22.23 16.20 3.75
N SER A 29 -22.21 17.36 4.41
CA SER A 29 -23.21 18.43 4.22
C SER A 29 -22.97 19.36 3.02
N SER A 30 -22.07 19.07 2.08
CA SER A 30 -21.80 19.96 0.94
C SER A 30 -22.62 19.62 -0.33
N ARG A 31 -23.94 19.75 -0.27
CA ARG A 31 -24.80 19.75 -1.48
C ARG A 31 -24.92 21.14 -2.12
N ARG A 32 -23.80 21.78 -2.48
CA ARG A 32 -23.82 22.98 -3.33
C ARG A 32 -22.57 23.05 -4.23
N GLN A 33 -22.75 22.73 -5.51
CA GLN A 33 -22.42 23.56 -6.70
C GLN A 33 -22.02 22.74 -7.96
N GLU A 34 -22.95 22.70 -8.92
CA GLU A 34 -22.85 23.27 -10.29
C GLU A 34 -21.59 23.13 -11.18
N TYR A 35 -20.64 22.22 -10.94
CA TYR A 35 -19.52 22.02 -11.90
C TYR A 35 -19.65 20.74 -12.72
N ALA A 36 -20.54 20.76 -13.71
CA ALA A 36 -20.74 19.67 -14.68
C ALA A 36 -19.90 19.82 -15.98
N ILE A 37 -18.80 20.59 -15.98
CA ILE A 37 -18.02 20.90 -17.21
C ILE A 37 -16.54 20.45 -17.12
N LEU A 38 -16.24 19.38 -16.39
CA LEU A 38 -14.89 18.78 -16.32
C LEU A 38 -14.84 17.37 -16.90
N GLY A 39 -15.49 17.15 -18.04
CA GLY A 39 -15.43 15.86 -18.75
C GLY A 39 -14.12 15.68 -19.52
N ILE A 40 -13.44 14.56 -19.27
CA ILE A 40 -12.19 14.14 -19.92
C ILE A 40 -12.48 13.47 -21.28
N ASP A 41 -11.66 13.77 -22.30
CA ASP A 41 -11.70 13.15 -23.63
C ASP A 41 -11.04 11.75 -23.60
N ILE A 42 -11.87 10.73 -23.41
CA ILE A 42 -11.46 9.32 -23.25
C ILE A 42 -10.65 8.77 -24.45
N PRO A 43 -11.00 9.03 -25.73
CA PRO A 43 -10.18 8.64 -26.88
C PRO A 43 -8.77 9.24 -26.92
N LEU A 44 -8.57 10.41 -26.30
CA LEU A 44 -7.27 11.07 -26.24
C LEU A 44 -6.39 10.50 -25.11
N VAL A 45 -7.02 9.98 -24.04
CA VAL A 45 -6.37 9.24 -22.94
C VAL A 45 -5.90 7.87 -23.40
N GLU A 46 -6.74 7.13 -24.13
CA GLU A 46 -6.41 5.80 -24.64
C GLU A 46 -5.17 5.84 -25.55
N ARG A 47 -5.09 6.83 -26.44
CA ARG A 47 -3.92 7.05 -27.32
C ARG A 47 -2.63 7.42 -26.58
N ARG A 48 -2.74 8.04 -25.40
CA ARG A 48 -1.58 8.45 -24.57
C ARG A 48 -1.07 7.31 -23.70
N ALA A 49 -1.95 6.44 -23.23
CA ALA A 49 -1.57 5.24 -22.49
C ALA A 49 -0.69 4.29 -23.33
N TRP A 50 -0.89 4.28 -24.65
CA TRP A 50 -0.17 3.43 -25.61
C TRP A 50 1.20 3.99 -26.04
N ARG A 51 1.58 5.20 -25.60
CA ARG A 51 2.89 5.82 -25.87
C ARG A 51 3.92 5.61 -24.76
N ARG A 52 3.69 4.66 -23.85
CA ARG A 52 4.73 4.21 -22.93
C ARG A 52 5.70 3.31 -23.70
N ASN A 53 6.86 3.85 -24.08
CA ASN A 53 8.08 3.06 -24.14
C ASN A 53 8.50 2.78 -22.69
N SER A 54 7.75 1.96 -21.96
CA SER A 54 8.28 1.38 -20.72
C SER A 54 9.17 0.23 -21.18
N GLU A 55 10.48 0.39 -21.09
CA GLU A 55 11.38 -0.74 -21.24
C GLU A 55 11.09 -1.72 -20.09
N GLU A 56 11.08 -3.02 -20.40
CA GLU A 56 10.97 -4.07 -19.40
C GLU A 56 12.20 -3.98 -18.49
N ASN A 57 12.00 -3.75 -17.19
CA ASN A 57 13.12 -3.78 -16.25
C ASN A 57 13.47 -5.24 -15.99
N ALA A 58 14.74 -5.59 -16.14
CA ALA A 58 15.18 -6.94 -15.83
C ALA A 58 15.02 -7.20 -14.31
N PRO A 59 14.72 -8.43 -13.87
CA PRO A 59 14.58 -8.78 -12.45
C PRO A 59 15.77 -8.32 -11.59
N ASP A 60 16.99 -8.39 -12.13
CA ASP A 60 18.24 -8.01 -11.46
C ASP A 60 18.42 -6.49 -11.32
N GLU A 61 17.67 -5.69 -12.09
CA GLU A 61 17.72 -4.22 -12.01
C GLU A 61 16.78 -3.66 -10.93
N LEU A 62 15.78 -4.44 -10.53
CA LEU A 62 14.78 -4.04 -9.54
C LEU A 62 15.40 -3.93 -8.15
N ASN A 63 14.90 -3.02 -7.30
CA ASN A 63 15.39 -2.86 -5.93
C ASN A 63 14.24 -2.57 -4.97
N PHE A 64 14.36 -3.02 -3.71
CA PHE A 64 13.43 -2.68 -2.61
C PHE A 64 13.66 -1.26 -2.09
N THR A 65 13.38 -0.28 -2.94
CA THR A 65 13.76 1.13 -2.77
C THR A 65 13.15 1.81 -1.54
N HIS A 66 12.00 1.34 -1.05
CA HIS A 66 11.30 1.92 0.11
C HIS A 66 11.30 0.99 1.32
N SER A 67 12.24 0.05 1.36
CA SER A 67 12.22 -1.07 2.31
C SER A 67 10.90 -1.84 2.23
N ILE A 68 10.59 -2.57 3.28
CA ILE A 68 9.35 -3.28 3.50
C ILE A 68 8.62 -2.68 4.69
N ALA A 69 7.32 -2.94 4.80
CA ALA A 69 6.49 -2.61 5.94
C ALA A 69 5.34 -3.61 6.05
N SER A 70 4.84 -3.78 7.27
CA SER A 70 3.62 -4.52 7.55
C SER A 70 2.69 -3.67 8.40
N GLY A 71 1.38 -3.91 8.31
CA GLY A 71 0.38 -3.09 9.00
C GLY A 71 -1.02 -3.66 8.96
N ASP A 72 -1.94 -2.99 9.66
CA ASP A 72 -3.34 -3.39 9.86
C ASP A 72 -3.49 -4.87 10.22
N PRO A 73 -2.89 -5.32 11.35
CA PRO A 73 -2.96 -6.70 11.76
C PRO A 73 -4.39 -7.12 12.10
N TRP A 74 -4.77 -8.31 11.66
CA TRP A 74 -5.98 -9.03 12.03
C TRP A 74 -5.57 -10.36 12.69
N PRO A 75 -6.47 -11.09 13.37
CA PRO A 75 -6.12 -12.39 13.97
C PRO A 75 -5.49 -13.41 13.02
N GLU A 76 -5.85 -13.36 11.74
CA GLU A 76 -5.44 -14.40 10.77
C GLU A 76 -4.79 -13.80 9.51
N SER A 77 -4.61 -12.48 9.46
CA SER A 77 -4.08 -11.78 8.30
C SER A 77 -3.31 -10.53 8.67
N ILE A 78 -2.47 -10.07 7.74
CA ILE A 78 -1.72 -8.83 7.86
C ILE A 78 -1.47 -8.24 6.48
N ILE A 79 -1.39 -6.92 6.38
CA ILE A 79 -1.01 -6.26 5.13
C ILE A 79 0.51 -6.21 5.06
N LEU A 80 1.07 -6.72 3.96
CA LEU A 80 2.49 -6.56 3.62
C LEU A 80 2.61 -5.52 2.50
N CYS A 81 3.55 -4.59 2.64
CA CYS A 81 3.76 -3.49 1.72
C CYS A 81 5.24 -3.33 1.38
N THR A 82 5.54 -3.17 0.10
CA THR A 82 6.85 -2.72 -0.37
C THR A 82 6.69 -1.90 -1.64
N ARG A 83 7.75 -1.19 -2.03
CA ARG A 83 7.87 -0.59 -3.36
C ARG A 83 9.14 -1.09 -4.01
N ILE A 84 8.96 -1.67 -5.19
CA ILE A 84 10.03 -2.21 -6.02
C ILE A 84 10.16 -1.34 -7.26
N ALA A 85 11.36 -0.88 -7.52
CA ALA A 85 11.70 -0.06 -8.68
C ALA A 85 13.21 -0.14 -8.95
N PRO A 86 13.66 0.10 -10.18
CA PRO A 86 15.10 0.11 -10.48
C PRO A 86 15.87 1.16 -9.68
N THR A 87 15.24 2.31 -9.47
CA THR A 87 15.79 3.43 -8.70
C THR A 87 14.78 3.93 -7.68
N GLY A 88 15.28 4.62 -6.65
CA GLY A 88 14.42 5.34 -5.71
C GLY A 88 13.80 6.62 -6.29
N GLU A 89 14.16 7.02 -7.51
CA GLU A 89 13.55 8.19 -8.13
C GLU A 89 12.08 7.92 -8.43
N SER A 90 11.25 8.95 -8.28
CA SER A 90 9.84 8.85 -8.62
C SER A 90 9.64 9.18 -10.09
N ASP A 91 8.68 8.52 -10.73
CA ASP A 91 8.26 8.89 -12.08
C ASP A 91 7.89 10.37 -12.11
N LYS A 92 8.46 11.11 -13.06
CA LYS A 92 8.20 12.54 -13.30
C LYS A 92 6.79 12.78 -13.85
N SER A 93 6.08 11.72 -14.25
CA SER A 93 4.68 11.76 -14.61
C SER A 93 3.83 12.18 -13.42
N ASN A 94 3.07 13.27 -13.63
CA ASN A 94 2.02 13.71 -12.72
C ASN A 94 0.65 13.11 -13.07
N VAL A 95 0.61 12.11 -13.96
CA VAL A 95 -0.62 11.39 -14.27
C VAL A 95 -1.05 10.62 -13.02
N THR A 96 -2.21 10.99 -12.49
CA THR A 96 -2.86 10.26 -11.41
C THR A 96 -3.42 8.95 -11.93
N VAL A 97 -3.44 7.91 -11.08
CA VAL A 97 -4.26 6.73 -11.35
C VAL A 97 -5.71 7.20 -11.22
N GLU A 98 -6.50 7.10 -12.29
CA GLU A 98 -7.90 7.52 -12.34
C GLU A 98 -8.81 6.28 -12.42
N GLY A 99 -9.93 6.32 -11.70
CA GLY A 99 -10.94 5.25 -11.65
C GLY A 99 -11.42 4.99 -10.22
N ASP A 100 -12.69 4.61 -10.09
CA ASP A 100 -13.24 4.17 -8.81
C ASP A 100 -12.59 2.82 -8.44
N VAL A 101 -11.62 2.86 -7.53
CA VAL A 101 -11.17 1.67 -6.82
C VAL A 101 -12.18 1.48 -5.68
N PRO A 102 -12.91 0.35 -5.60
CA PRO A 102 -13.71 0.04 -4.42
C PRO A 102 -12.86 0.27 -3.18
N LEU A 103 -13.43 0.85 -2.11
CA LEU A 103 -12.71 1.25 -0.90
C LEU A 103 -11.82 0.14 -0.28
N TYR A 104 -12.01 -1.12 -0.67
CA TYR A 104 -11.24 -2.29 -0.26
C TYR A 104 -10.94 -3.24 -1.43
N ASN A 105 -10.56 -2.70 -2.60
CA ASN A 105 -10.20 -3.55 -3.73
C ASN A 105 -8.76 -4.06 -3.63
N HIS A 106 -8.56 -5.16 -2.92
CA HIS A 106 -7.30 -5.93 -2.99
C HIS A 106 -7.13 -6.67 -4.33
N VAL A 107 -8.08 -6.55 -5.27
CA VAL A 107 -7.98 -7.18 -6.59
C VAL A 107 -7.01 -6.35 -7.45
N THR A 108 -5.73 -6.67 -7.34
CA THR A 108 -4.66 -6.11 -8.16
C THR A 108 -4.59 -6.74 -9.55
N LYS A 109 -5.18 -7.93 -9.72
CA LYS A 109 -5.03 -8.75 -10.93
C LYS A 109 -5.43 -8.04 -12.24
N PRO A 110 -6.57 -7.33 -12.36
CA PRO A 110 -6.90 -6.57 -13.56
C PRO A 110 -5.86 -5.50 -13.91
N TYR A 111 -5.25 -4.86 -12.91
CA TYR A 111 -4.24 -3.83 -13.11
C TYR A 111 -2.90 -4.43 -13.54
N ILE A 112 -2.55 -5.60 -13.00
CA ILE A 112 -1.37 -6.38 -13.41
C ILE A 112 -1.56 -6.90 -14.83
N ASP A 113 -2.74 -7.42 -15.16
CA ASP A 113 -3.04 -8.05 -16.45
C ASP A 113 -3.06 -7.02 -17.61
N VAL A 114 -3.27 -5.73 -17.34
CA VAL A 114 -3.20 -4.65 -18.35
C VAL A 114 -1.84 -3.97 -18.43
N ASP A 115 -0.92 -4.27 -17.50
CA ASP A 115 0.45 -3.76 -17.59
C ASP A 115 1.20 -4.54 -18.68
N PRO A 116 1.81 -3.88 -19.68
CA PRO A 116 2.62 -4.58 -20.66
C PRO A 116 3.86 -5.27 -20.06
N HIS A 117 4.33 -4.84 -18.89
CA HIS A 117 5.53 -5.36 -18.22
C HIS A 117 5.29 -5.53 -16.71
N PRO A 118 4.43 -6.49 -16.30
CA PRO A 118 4.10 -6.69 -14.90
C PRO A 118 5.33 -7.19 -14.12
N ILE A 119 5.63 -6.54 -13.00
CA ILE A 119 6.67 -7.03 -12.07
C ILE A 119 6.13 -8.27 -11.35
N CYS A 120 6.82 -9.39 -11.52
CA CYS A 120 6.55 -10.61 -10.77
C CYS A 120 7.22 -10.55 -9.40
N LEU A 121 6.39 -10.61 -8.35
CA LEU A 121 6.83 -10.55 -6.96
C LEU A 121 6.18 -11.67 -6.17
N GLU A 122 7.01 -12.51 -5.58
CA GLU A 122 6.59 -13.49 -4.58
C GLU A 122 6.78 -12.93 -3.17
N TRP A 123 5.96 -13.41 -2.24
CA TRP A 123 6.06 -13.08 -0.83
C TRP A 123 5.83 -14.32 0.01
N SER A 124 6.46 -14.37 1.17
CA SER A 124 6.33 -15.47 2.11
C SER A 124 6.25 -14.93 3.53
N VAL A 125 5.53 -15.64 4.38
CA VAL A 125 5.47 -15.41 5.83
C VAL A 125 5.94 -16.68 6.52
N PHE A 126 6.74 -16.57 7.58
CA PHE A 126 7.34 -17.69 8.30
C PHE A 126 7.36 -17.42 9.81
N LYS A 127 7.22 -18.48 10.62
CA LYS A 127 7.21 -18.35 12.10
C LYS A 127 8.59 -18.17 12.70
N THR A 128 9.62 -18.64 11.99
CA THR A 128 11.01 -18.53 12.45
C THR A 128 11.86 -17.99 11.31
N ASN A 129 12.86 -17.17 11.65
CA ASN A 129 13.86 -16.63 10.72
C ASN A 129 14.65 -17.70 9.92
N ASN A 130 14.45 -18.99 10.17
CA ASN A 130 15.02 -20.11 9.43
C ASN A 130 14.12 -20.64 8.28
N GLY A 131 13.12 -19.86 7.86
CA GLY A 131 12.38 -20.14 6.62
C GLY A 131 11.39 -21.31 6.70
N THR A 132 10.92 -21.67 7.89
CA THR A 132 9.76 -22.57 8.00
C THR A 132 8.52 -21.80 7.55
N VAL A 133 8.14 -21.99 6.28
CA VAL A 133 7.01 -21.32 5.64
C VAL A 133 5.74 -21.50 6.48
N ALA A 134 5.18 -20.38 6.92
CA ALA A 134 3.90 -20.36 7.61
C ALA A 134 2.80 -20.76 6.64
N THR A 135 1.86 -21.56 7.12
CA THR A 135 0.64 -21.93 6.41
C THR A 135 -0.17 -20.70 5.99
N LYS A 136 -1.00 -20.82 4.94
CA LYS A 136 -1.90 -19.74 4.44
C LYS A 136 -2.80 -19.07 5.49
N SER A 137 -2.94 -19.67 6.67
CA SER A 137 -3.63 -19.08 7.81
C SER A 137 -2.60 -18.75 8.88
N LEU A 138 -2.53 -17.47 9.27
CA LEU A 138 -1.74 -17.04 10.41
C LEU A 138 -2.49 -17.36 11.71
N GLU A 139 -1.73 -17.59 12.79
CA GLU A 139 -2.29 -17.74 14.13
C GLU A 139 -2.47 -16.35 14.76
N PRO A 140 -3.50 -16.14 15.59
CA PRO A 140 -3.68 -14.89 16.32
C PRO A 140 -2.51 -14.59 17.25
N PHE A 141 -2.26 -13.30 17.48
CA PHE A 141 -1.26 -12.78 18.41
C PHE A 141 0.09 -13.50 18.32
N THR A 142 0.57 -13.69 17.09
CA THR A 142 1.75 -14.49 16.78
C THR A 142 2.76 -13.67 15.99
N GLU A 143 3.96 -13.58 16.56
CA GLU A 143 5.12 -13.03 15.88
C GLU A 143 5.49 -13.87 14.66
N CYS A 144 5.62 -13.21 13.52
CA CYS A 144 5.98 -13.80 12.25
C CYS A 144 7.03 -12.93 11.56
N PHE A 145 7.66 -13.51 10.56
CA PHE A 145 8.58 -12.80 9.69
C PHE A 145 8.08 -12.88 8.25
N ASP A 146 8.34 -11.83 7.47
CA ASP A 146 7.95 -11.73 6.08
C ASP A 146 9.14 -11.44 5.16
N GLN A 147 9.06 -11.92 3.92
CA GLN A 147 10.07 -11.62 2.91
C GLN A 147 9.46 -11.60 1.51
N PHE A 148 9.89 -10.65 0.71
CA PHE A 148 9.56 -10.52 -0.70
C PHE A 148 10.72 -10.99 -1.58
N VAL A 149 10.41 -11.64 -2.69
CA VAL A 149 11.39 -12.16 -3.66
C VAL A 149 10.95 -11.80 -5.07
N VAL A 150 11.82 -11.12 -5.82
CA VAL A 150 11.56 -10.84 -7.23
C VAL A 150 11.70 -12.15 -8.01
N CYS A 151 10.68 -12.53 -8.77
CA CYS A 151 10.67 -13.80 -9.49
C CYS A 151 11.86 -13.89 -10.46
N ASN A 152 12.38 -15.10 -10.65
CA ASN A 152 13.52 -15.39 -11.54
C ASN A 152 14.80 -14.60 -11.20
N SER A 153 14.98 -14.22 -9.94
CA SER A 153 16.20 -13.56 -9.45
C SER A 153 16.55 -14.03 -8.03
N GLU A 154 17.76 -13.72 -7.60
CA GLU A 154 18.18 -13.88 -6.19
C GLU A 154 17.88 -12.62 -5.35
N ASN A 155 17.11 -11.68 -5.91
CA ASN A 155 16.84 -10.40 -5.29
C ASN A 155 15.71 -10.50 -4.27
N MET A 156 16.12 -10.54 -3.00
CA MET A 156 15.23 -10.67 -1.85
C MET A 156 15.21 -9.41 -1.02
N SER A 157 14.04 -9.09 -0.45
CA SER A 157 13.95 -8.02 0.53
C SER A 157 14.71 -8.40 1.80
N ARG A 158 14.95 -7.40 2.64
CA ARG A 158 15.26 -7.66 4.04
C ARG A 158 14.14 -8.49 4.67
N LEU A 159 14.47 -9.25 5.71
CA LEU A 159 13.47 -9.92 6.52
C LEU A 159 12.69 -8.86 7.30
N GLY A 160 11.37 -8.93 7.18
CA GLY A 160 10.43 -8.16 7.96
C GLY A 160 10.03 -8.92 9.21
N LYS A 161 9.67 -8.18 10.25
CA LYS A 161 9.08 -8.73 11.45
C LYS A 161 7.70 -8.12 11.65
N THR A 162 6.75 -8.96 12.00
CA THR A 162 5.36 -8.56 12.13
C THR A 162 4.63 -9.42 13.16
N GLU A 163 3.45 -8.97 13.59
CA GLU A 163 2.64 -9.69 14.58
C GLU A 163 1.16 -9.55 14.21
N THR A 164 0.43 -10.66 14.22
CA THR A 164 -1.02 -10.67 14.04
C THR A 164 -1.74 -10.10 15.26
N ALA A 165 -2.99 -9.67 15.09
CA ALA A 165 -3.79 -9.21 16.23
C ALA A 165 -4.27 -10.39 17.08
N SER A 166 -4.63 -10.16 18.33
CA SER A 166 -5.40 -11.14 19.11
C SER A 166 -6.84 -11.19 18.62
N ARG A 167 -7.54 -12.30 18.91
CA ARG A 167 -9.00 -12.36 18.73
C ARG A 167 -9.68 -11.38 19.69
N GLU A 168 -10.93 -11.05 19.37
CA GLU A 168 -11.76 -10.13 20.15
C GLU A 168 -11.99 -10.62 21.58
N ASP A 169 -12.03 -11.94 21.78
CA ASP A 169 -12.29 -12.62 23.05
C ASP A 169 -11.03 -13.12 23.76
N ASP A 170 -9.84 -12.91 23.19
CA ASP A 170 -8.58 -13.31 23.82
C ASP A 170 -8.29 -12.45 25.06
N HIS A 171 -7.91 -13.13 26.15
CA HIS A 171 -7.41 -12.47 27.34
C HIS A 171 -5.90 -12.23 27.23
N LEU A 172 -5.51 -10.97 27.01
CA LEU A 172 -4.11 -10.55 26.99
C LEU A 172 -3.71 -9.91 28.33
N ASP A 173 -2.63 -10.41 28.92
CA ASP A 173 -2.07 -9.83 30.15
C ASP A 173 -1.40 -8.47 29.91
N LYS A 174 -0.90 -8.25 28.68
CA LYS A 174 -0.16 -7.04 28.31
C LYS A 174 -0.20 -6.80 26.80
N ILE A 175 -0.32 -5.52 26.41
CA ILE A 175 -0.02 -5.02 25.07
C ILE A 175 0.93 -3.83 25.22
N SER A 176 1.92 -3.74 24.35
CA SER A 176 2.97 -2.73 24.35
C SER A 176 2.98 -2.00 23.02
N LEU A 177 2.73 -0.68 23.05
CA LEU A 177 2.67 0.16 21.85
C LEU A 177 3.85 1.13 21.81
N ALA A 178 4.47 1.26 20.65
CA ALA A 178 5.37 2.38 20.35
C ALA A 178 4.61 3.43 19.54
N VAL A 179 4.43 4.62 20.12
CA VAL A 179 3.61 5.68 19.53
C VAL A 179 4.49 6.84 19.06
N PHE A 180 4.33 7.23 17.80
CA PHE A 180 5.09 8.32 17.19
C PHE A 180 4.17 9.36 16.56
N PRO A 181 4.23 10.61 17.03
CA PRO A 181 3.76 11.77 16.28
C PRO A 181 4.93 12.44 15.53
N CYS A 182 4.62 13.13 14.43
CA CYS A 182 5.47 14.18 13.85
C CYS A 182 6.91 13.78 13.49
N SER A 183 7.12 13.25 12.28
CA SER A 183 8.41 12.74 11.80
C SER A 183 9.23 13.80 11.05
N ASN A 184 9.44 15.00 11.59
CA ASN A 184 10.05 16.08 10.80
C ASN A 184 11.51 15.81 10.38
N TYR A 185 11.71 15.37 9.13
CA TYR A 185 13.01 14.89 8.62
C TYR A 185 14.11 15.97 8.67
N PRO A 186 13.87 17.23 8.22
CA PRO A 186 14.85 18.30 8.38
C PRO A 186 15.27 18.63 9.82
N LYS A 187 14.43 18.34 10.83
CA LYS A 187 14.65 18.77 12.22
C LYS A 187 15.44 17.79 13.09
N GLY A 188 15.97 16.72 12.50
CA GLY A 188 16.88 15.82 13.19
C GLY A 188 16.70 14.37 12.76
N TYR A 189 17.59 13.50 13.23
CA TYR A 189 17.61 12.07 12.90
C TYR A 189 16.56 11.28 13.66
N PHE A 190 16.09 10.19 13.05
CA PHE A 190 15.00 9.35 13.56
C PHE A 190 15.43 8.34 14.63
N ASN A 191 16.40 8.72 15.48
CA ASN A 191 16.92 7.93 16.59
C ASN A 191 15.83 7.38 17.52
N ALA A 192 14.72 8.09 17.67
CA ALA A 192 13.57 7.67 18.46
C ALA A 192 12.94 6.36 17.93
N TYR A 193 12.81 6.23 16.62
CA TYR A 193 12.29 5.00 15.98
C TYR A 193 13.23 3.83 16.23
N GLY A 194 14.53 4.01 15.95
CA GLY A 194 15.53 2.97 16.19
C GLY A 194 15.63 2.56 17.65
N ASN A 195 15.52 3.51 18.58
CA ASN A 195 15.54 3.22 20.01
C ASN A 195 14.33 2.41 20.48
N ALA A 196 13.15 2.63 19.91
CA ALA A 196 11.97 1.84 20.22
C ALA A 196 12.16 0.37 19.79
N VAL A 197 12.76 0.16 18.61
CA VAL A 197 13.07 -1.17 18.09
C VAL A 197 14.09 -1.88 18.97
N ARG A 198 15.19 -1.21 19.32
CA ARG A 198 16.28 -1.76 20.14
C ARG A 198 15.87 -2.15 21.57
N ARG A 199 14.70 -1.71 22.04
CA ARG A 199 14.16 -2.11 23.35
C ARG A 199 13.46 -3.46 23.34
N HIS A 200 13.17 -4.03 22.16
CA HIS A 200 12.54 -5.35 21.97
C HIS A 200 11.29 -5.58 22.84
N ASN A 201 10.50 -4.54 23.08
CA ASN A 201 9.39 -4.57 24.04
C ASN A 201 8.11 -3.89 23.53
N ARG A 202 7.88 -3.94 22.21
CA ARG A 202 6.65 -3.46 21.57
C ARG A 202 6.08 -4.53 20.66
N ASP A 203 4.75 -4.59 20.67
CA ASP A 203 3.93 -5.49 19.88
C ASP A 203 3.52 -4.76 18.59
N TYR A 204 3.10 -3.49 18.72
CA TYR A 204 2.70 -2.66 17.58
C TYR A 204 3.29 -1.25 17.60
N VAL A 205 3.37 -0.65 16.42
CA VAL A 205 3.73 0.75 16.21
C VAL A 205 2.50 1.52 15.74
N VAL A 206 2.24 2.67 16.36
CA VAL A 206 1.14 3.57 15.98
C VAL A 206 1.71 4.93 15.58
N HIS A 207 1.39 5.35 14.36
CA HIS A 207 1.74 6.69 13.88
C HIS A 207 0.52 7.61 13.93
N LEU A 208 0.62 8.76 14.59
CA LEU A 208 -0.53 9.64 14.85
C LEU A 208 -0.72 10.78 13.84
N GLY A 209 -0.08 10.69 12.67
CA GLY A 209 -0.05 11.74 11.65
C GLY A 209 1.29 12.44 11.54
N ASP A 210 1.38 13.39 10.61
CA ASP A 210 2.60 14.12 10.25
C ASP A 210 3.79 13.18 9.94
N TYR A 211 3.50 12.09 9.22
CA TYR A 211 4.52 11.14 8.77
C TYR A 211 5.49 11.78 7.77
N ILE A 212 5.00 12.76 7.00
CA ILE A 212 5.81 13.66 6.17
C ILE A 212 5.44 15.10 6.49
N TYR A 213 6.37 16.02 6.24
CA TYR A 213 6.08 17.46 6.23
C TYR A 213 6.19 18.00 4.80
N GLU A 214 5.29 18.92 4.44
CA GLU A 214 5.27 19.64 3.18
C GLU A 214 6.12 20.92 3.20
N ASN A 215 6.47 21.44 4.37
CA ASN A 215 7.34 22.61 4.45
C ASN A 215 8.74 22.29 3.89
N ALA A 216 9.34 23.26 3.20
CA ALA A 216 10.75 23.20 2.87
C ALA A 216 11.52 23.99 3.91
N ASP A 217 12.44 23.33 4.62
CA ASP A 217 13.30 23.98 5.60
C ASP A 217 14.75 24.02 5.10
N PRO A 218 15.18 25.11 4.44
CA PRO A 218 16.55 25.24 3.96
C PRO A 218 17.59 25.36 5.09
N THR A 219 17.13 25.51 6.34
CA THR A 219 17.99 25.62 7.53
C THR A 219 18.02 24.35 8.38
N GLY A 220 17.29 23.30 7.97
CA GLY A 220 17.28 22.02 8.65
C GLY A 220 18.65 21.33 8.62
N GLU A 221 18.90 20.45 9.58
CA GLU A 221 20.10 19.61 9.63
C GLU A 221 20.20 18.68 8.40
N ARG A 222 19.05 18.36 7.81
CA ARG A 222 18.92 17.55 6.61
C ARG A 222 18.04 18.27 5.58
N ALA A 223 18.53 18.40 4.35
CA ALA A 223 17.79 19.08 3.29
C ALA A 223 16.56 18.29 2.83
N ASP A 224 15.45 18.96 2.59
CA ASP A 224 14.26 18.37 1.95
C ASP A 224 14.50 17.99 0.48
N LYS A 225 13.78 16.96 0.03
CA LYS A 225 13.70 16.53 -1.36
C LYS A 225 12.23 16.44 -1.79
N PRO A 226 11.81 17.18 -2.84
CA PRO A 226 12.55 18.29 -3.46
C PRO A 226 12.76 19.46 -2.47
N PRO A 227 13.69 20.42 -2.74
CA PRO A 227 13.99 21.55 -1.84
C PRO A 227 12.94 22.68 -1.96
N HIS A 228 11.67 22.32 -2.04
CA HIS A 228 10.52 23.21 -2.07
C HIS A 228 9.29 22.49 -1.52
N ALA A 229 8.21 23.22 -1.28
CA ALA A 229 6.95 22.60 -0.86
C ALA A 229 6.43 21.68 -1.99
N PRO A 230 6.02 20.43 -1.68
CA PRO A 230 5.49 19.52 -2.68
C PRO A 230 4.12 19.99 -3.17
N PHE A 231 3.93 20.00 -4.48
CA PHE A 231 2.66 20.36 -5.10
C PHE A 231 2.16 19.27 -6.05
N SER A 232 3.08 18.63 -6.76
CA SER A 232 2.76 17.59 -7.73
C SER A 232 2.84 16.18 -7.14
N LEU A 233 2.24 15.19 -7.82
CA LEU A 233 2.34 13.79 -7.44
C LEU A 233 3.80 13.32 -7.37
N HIS A 234 4.63 13.74 -8.33
CA HIS A 234 6.06 13.50 -8.31
C HIS A 234 6.72 14.04 -7.04
N ASP A 235 6.37 15.26 -6.60
CA ASP A 235 6.95 15.88 -5.41
C ASP A 235 6.58 15.12 -4.14
N TYR A 236 5.31 14.75 -3.99
CA TYR A 236 4.84 13.98 -2.84
C TYR A 236 5.49 12.59 -2.79
N ARG A 237 5.59 11.89 -3.93
CA ARG A 237 6.28 10.60 -3.99
C ARG A 237 7.77 10.72 -3.65
N THR A 238 8.42 11.79 -4.11
CA THR A 238 9.83 12.07 -3.80
C THR A 238 10.03 12.36 -2.31
N ARG A 239 9.17 13.21 -1.71
CA ARG A 239 9.20 13.54 -0.28
C ARG A 239 8.95 12.31 0.59
N HIS A 240 7.95 11.51 0.23
CA HIS A 240 7.62 10.29 0.94
C HIS A 240 8.75 9.25 0.85
N ASN A 241 9.38 9.12 -0.32
CA ASN A 241 10.55 8.25 -0.45
C ASN A 241 11.69 8.73 0.45
N GLN A 242 11.99 10.03 0.44
CA GLN A 242 13.06 10.60 1.27
C GLN A 242 12.92 10.19 2.74
N TYR A 243 11.73 10.30 3.31
CA TYR A 243 11.52 9.96 4.71
C TYR A 243 11.80 8.48 4.98
N LYS A 244 11.33 7.59 4.08
CA LYS A 244 11.58 6.15 4.12
C LYS A 244 13.04 5.73 3.87
N THR A 245 13.93 6.66 3.50
CA THR A 245 15.37 6.38 3.40
C THR A 245 16.09 6.40 4.75
N ASP A 246 15.46 6.94 5.80
CA ASP A 246 16.10 6.99 7.11
C ASP A 246 16.32 5.57 7.68
N PRO A 247 17.57 5.18 8.01
CA PRO A 247 17.87 3.84 8.50
C PRO A 247 17.10 3.45 9.78
N ASP A 248 16.92 4.36 10.73
CA ASP A 248 16.25 4.05 12.00
C ASP A 248 14.73 3.93 11.83
N LEU A 249 14.14 4.59 10.83
CA LEU A 249 12.76 4.33 10.43
C LEU A 249 12.60 2.98 9.74
N GLN A 250 13.55 2.59 8.89
CA GLN A 250 13.55 1.27 8.24
C GLN A 250 13.69 0.11 9.25
N LEU A 251 14.25 0.37 10.44
CA LEU A 251 14.32 -0.65 11.49
C LEU A 251 12.94 -1.05 12.04
N LEU A 252 11.93 -0.18 11.93
CA LEU A 252 10.58 -0.48 12.44
C LEU A 252 9.96 -1.73 11.82
N SER A 253 10.28 -2.02 10.56
CA SER A 253 9.75 -3.19 9.86
C SER A 253 10.65 -4.42 9.95
N LYS A 254 11.87 -4.29 10.46
CA LYS A 254 12.88 -5.36 10.46
C LYS A 254 12.85 -6.22 11.73
N ASP A 255 12.75 -5.56 12.88
CA ASP A 255 12.89 -6.15 14.22
C ASP A 255 11.66 -5.84 15.06
#